data_AF-A0ABD3MYE6-F1
#
_entry.id   AF-A0ABD3MYE6-F1
#
_cell.length_a   1.000
_cell.length_b   1.000
_cell.length_c   1.000
_cell.angle_alpha   90.00
_cell.angle_beta   90.00
_cell.angle_gamma   90.00
#
_symmetry.space_group_name_H-M   'P 1'
#
loop_
_entity.id
_entity.type
_entity.pdbx_description
1 polymer ?
#
loop_
_entity_poly.entity_id
_entity_poly.type
_entity_poly.pdbx_seq_one_letter_code
_entity_poly.pdbx_strand_id
1 'polypeptide(L)'
;MTNSPLFSNAPPIAGSTKLQDSTTSQRDRLLDDLLASEAARKGAVQGSTHANQTRAWNRWQSYCKSVGLDDDIFLTSFTKQQQAKIIGAFASALREGRYSRGNATPLATSTVKNTINYVVATFRSEGRSNPTRDEDGQLAWILSRQYCAYKNSDPKENQEKAIPAWAFFFACRSCKYLKVSKPDDKRTKLLTLKNINFYKNGTVLNHSSDRNLLQTANSVSITFKTQKNERKFDTITQWRTHDPILCPVKQWANIVTRISSYRGATKNTPVSTVWRYNHLDQITTAEVITTLQDAVKAYGEDDL
;
A
#
# COMPACT_ATOMS: atom_id res chain seq x y z
N MET A 1 -12.28 -33.13 3.62
CA MET A 1 -11.29 -33.01 2.52
C MET A 1 -12.00 -32.31 1.37
N THR A 2 -11.79 -31.01 1.21
CA THR A 2 -12.46 -30.21 0.18
C THR A 2 -11.39 -29.40 -0.54
N ASN A 3 -11.09 -29.81 -1.77
CA ASN A 3 -10.15 -29.14 -2.66
C ASN A 3 -10.54 -27.68 -2.82
N SER A 4 -9.70 -26.76 -2.33
CA SER A 4 -9.78 -25.35 -2.72
C SER A 4 -9.53 -25.26 -4.23
N PRO A 5 -10.36 -24.55 -5.01
CA PRO A 5 -10.22 -24.49 -6.47
C PRO A 5 -9.09 -23.55 -6.90
N LEU A 6 -8.05 -23.37 -6.07
CA LEU A 6 -7.06 -22.31 -6.27
C LEU A 6 -6.13 -22.53 -7.46
N PHE A 7 -6.16 -23.71 -8.11
CA PHE A 7 -5.46 -23.95 -9.36
C PHE A 7 -6.24 -25.03 -10.13
N SER A 8 -7.29 -24.61 -10.85
CA SER A 8 -7.93 -25.47 -11.85
C SER A 8 -6.90 -25.78 -12.94
N ASN A 9 -6.62 -27.06 -13.17
CA ASN A 9 -5.83 -27.59 -14.28
C ASN A 9 -6.33 -27.02 -15.62
N ALA A 10 -5.73 -25.93 -16.10
CA ALA A 10 -5.88 -25.52 -17.48
C ALA A 10 -5.24 -26.59 -18.37
N PRO A 11 -5.86 -26.98 -19.51
CA PRO A 11 -5.28 -27.98 -20.39
C PRO A 11 -3.90 -27.49 -20.85
N PRO A 12 -2.86 -28.36 -20.85
CA PRO A 12 -1.53 -27.94 -21.20
C PRO A 12 -1.56 -27.42 -22.64
N ILE A 13 -1.09 -26.18 -22.83
CA ILE A 13 -0.94 -25.55 -24.16
C ILE A 13 -0.19 -26.48 -25.13
N ALA A 14 0.66 -27.37 -24.61
CA ALA A 14 1.37 -28.42 -25.34
C ALA A 14 0.46 -29.42 -26.10
N GLY A 15 -0.83 -29.54 -25.75
CA GLY A 15 -1.83 -30.35 -26.46
C GLY A 15 -2.73 -29.56 -27.43
N SER A 16 -2.45 -28.28 -27.64
CA SER A 16 -3.26 -27.42 -28.52
C SER A 16 -3.23 -27.89 -29.97
N THR A 17 -4.38 -27.86 -30.65
CA THR A 17 -4.47 -28.11 -32.10
C THR A 17 -3.61 -27.14 -32.92
N LYS A 18 -3.23 -26.00 -32.35
CA LYS A 18 -2.32 -25.03 -32.96
C LYS A 18 -0.83 -25.43 -32.93
N LEU A 19 -0.49 -26.55 -32.28
CA LEU A 19 0.86 -27.10 -32.20
C LEU A 19 0.94 -28.51 -32.83
N GLN A 20 -0.02 -28.87 -33.69
CA GLN A 20 -0.07 -30.19 -34.32
C GLN A 20 1.16 -30.49 -35.20
N ASP A 21 1.76 -29.47 -35.81
CA ASP A 21 2.97 -29.60 -36.64
C ASP A 21 4.27 -29.66 -35.81
N SER A 22 4.18 -29.58 -34.48
CA SER A 22 5.35 -29.61 -33.59
C SER A 22 5.73 -31.05 -33.22
N THR A 23 7.02 -31.35 -33.33
CA THR A 23 7.57 -32.65 -32.90
C THR A 23 7.38 -32.85 -31.39
N THR A 24 7.36 -34.10 -30.94
CA THR A 24 7.22 -34.45 -29.50
C THR A 24 8.28 -33.75 -28.64
N SER A 25 9.55 -33.73 -29.07
CA SER A 25 10.62 -33.05 -28.34
C SER A 25 10.43 -31.53 -28.21
N GLN A 26 9.79 -30.88 -29.20
CA GLN A 26 9.47 -29.45 -29.12
C GLN A 26 8.32 -29.18 -28.13
N ARG A 27 7.31 -30.06 -28.11
CA ARG A 27 6.18 -29.96 -27.17
C ARG A 27 6.61 -30.22 -25.72
N ASP A 28 7.51 -31.16 -25.50
CA ASP A 28 8.07 -31.46 -24.16
C ASP A 28 8.90 -30.27 -23.64
N ARG A 29 9.75 -29.68 -24.48
CA ARG A 29 10.51 -28.47 -24.11
C ARG A 29 9.60 -27.30 -23.73
N LEU A 30 8.52 -27.09 -24.47
CA LEU A 30 7.53 -26.06 -24.14
C LEU A 30 6.84 -26.34 -22.81
N LEU A 31 6.54 -27.61 -22.50
CA LEU A 31 5.97 -27.99 -21.21
C LEU A 31 6.92 -27.66 -20.05
N ASP A 32 8.19 -27.99 -20.18
CA ASP A 32 9.23 -27.69 -19.18
C ASP A 32 9.36 -26.18 -18.95
N ASP A 33 9.41 -25.39 -20.03
CA ASP A 33 9.48 -23.92 -19.95
C ASP A 33 8.23 -23.32 -19.28
N LEU A 34 7.05 -23.86 -19.58
CA LEU A 34 5.79 -23.44 -18.95
C LEU A 34 5.76 -23.77 -17.45
N LEU A 35 6.23 -24.96 -17.06
CA LEU A 35 6.36 -25.35 -15.65
C LEU A 35 7.35 -24.45 -14.91
N ALA A 36 8.50 -24.15 -15.51
CA ALA A 36 9.49 -23.22 -14.96
C ALA A 36 8.91 -21.80 -14.80
N SER A 37 8.17 -21.32 -15.80
CA SER A 37 7.47 -20.02 -15.76
C SER A 37 6.40 -19.97 -14.67
N GLU A 38 5.63 -21.05 -14.48
CA GLU A 38 4.69 -21.16 -13.36
C GLU A 38 5.38 -21.16 -11.99
N ALA A 39 6.48 -21.89 -11.83
CA ALA A 39 7.26 -21.90 -10.60
C ALA A 39 7.79 -20.50 -10.26
N ALA A 40 8.31 -19.77 -11.25
CA ALA A 40 8.77 -18.39 -11.08
C ALA A 40 7.63 -17.44 -10.67
N ARG A 41 6.44 -17.57 -11.29
CA ARG A 41 5.24 -16.79 -10.91
C ARG A 41 4.78 -17.10 -9.48
N LYS A 42 4.81 -18.36 -9.07
CA LYS A 42 4.47 -18.80 -7.70
C LYS A 42 5.47 -18.23 -6.67
N GLY A 43 6.76 -18.18 -7.01
CA GLY A 43 7.80 -17.63 -6.13
C GLY A 43 7.73 -16.11 -5.91
N ALA A 44 7.09 -15.36 -6.82
CA ALA A 44 7.02 -13.90 -6.76
C ALA A 44 5.97 -13.37 -5.75
N VAL A 45 5.00 -14.20 -5.34
CA VAL A 45 3.89 -13.77 -4.48
C VAL A 45 4.14 -14.20 -3.03
N GLN A 46 4.23 -13.22 -2.13
CA GLN A 46 4.53 -13.49 -0.74
C GLN A 46 3.43 -14.27 -0.01
N GLY A 47 3.79 -15.20 0.88
CA GLY A 47 2.85 -16.10 1.58
C GLY A 47 1.65 -15.42 2.27
N SER A 48 1.83 -14.24 2.87
CA SER A 48 0.71 -13.52 3.48
C SER A 48 -0.30 -12.96 2.46
N THR A 49 0.13 -12.73 1.22
CA THR A 49 -0.74 -12.29 0.12
C THR A 49 -1.66 -13.43 -0.30
N HIS A 50 -1.14 -14.66 -0.39
CA HIS A 50 -1.96 -15.85 -0.62
C HIS A 50 -3.02 -16.04 0.46
N ALA A 51 -2.68 -15.82 1.73
CA ALA A 51 -3.64 -15.92 2.84
C ALA A 51 -4.77 -14.87 2.74
N ASN A 52 -4.44 -13.63 2.39
CA ASN A 52 -5.44 -12.58 2.18
C ASN A 52 -6.31 -12.84 0.96
N GLN A 53 -5.73 -13.33 -0.14
CA GLN A 53 -6.44 -13.71 -1.35
C GLN A 53 -7.43 -14.85 -1.07
N THR A 54 -6.97 -15.92 -0.41
CA THR A 54 -7.81 -17.05 0.02
C THR A 54 -8.98 -16.57 0.87
N ARG A 55 -8.72 -15.69 1.85
CA ARG A 55 -9.77 -15.14 2.73
C ARG A 55 -10.79 -14.30 1.96
N ALA A 56 -10.33 -13.45 1.06
CA ALA A 56 -11.21 -12.63 0.22
C ALA A 56 -12.06 -13.50 -0.72
N TRP A 57 -11.46 -14.54 -1.29
CA TRP A 57 -12.15 -15.50 -2.16
C TRP A 57 -13.22 -16.30 -1.41
N ASN A 58 -12.93 -16.81 -0.22
CA ASN A 58 -13.92 -17.52 0.61
C ASN A 58 -15.12 -16.63 0.96
N ARG A 59 -14.88 -15.32 1.21
CA ARG A 59 -15.95 -14.34 1.44
C ARG A 59 -16.79 -14.12 0.19
N TRP A 60 -16.15 -14.03 -0.99
CA TRP A 60 -16.83 -13.92 -2.27
C TRP A 60 -17.71 -15.14 -2.56
N GLN A 61 -17.18 -16.35 -2.38
CA GLN A 61 -17.95 -17.59 -2.54
C GLN A 61 -19.14 -17.66 -1.58
N SER A 62 -18.95 -17.25 -0.32
CA SER A 62 -20.03 -17.18 0.66
C SER A 62 -21.12 -16.18 0.25
N TYR A 63 -20.71 -15.05 -0.32
CA TYR A 63 -21.64 -14.06 -0.88
C TYR A 63 -22.40 -14.63 -2.08
N CYS A 64 -21.70 -15.16 -3.09
CA CYS A 64 -22.31 -15.80 -4.26
C CYS A 64 -23.35 -16.85 -3.86
N LYS A 65 -22.99 -17.74 -2.92
CA LYS A 65 -23.91 -18.75 -2.38
C LYS A 65 -25.14 -18.11 -1.72
N SER A 66 -24.98 -17.02 -0.97
CA SER A 66 -26.10 -16.35 -0.31
C SER A 66 -27.07 -15.63 -1.25
N VAL A 67 -26.64 -15.31 -2.47
CA VAL A 67 -27.47 -14.62 -3.48
C VAL A 67 -27.85 -15.53 -4.67
N GLY A 68 -27.54 -16.83 -4.62
CA GLY A 68 -27.86 -17.80 -5.67
C GLY A 68 -26.98 -17.70 -6.93
N LEU A 69 -25.70 -17.31 -6.77
CA LEU A 69 -24.70 -17.21 -7.84
C LEU A 69 -23.58 -18.25 -7.67
N ASP A 70 -23.84 -19.35 -6.98
CA ASP A 70 -22.87 -20.43 -6.79
C ASP A 70 -22.51 -21.17 -8.09
N ASP A 71 -23.43 -21.19 -9.06
CA ASP A 71 -23.18 -21.78 -10.38
C ASP A 71 -22.37 -20.87 -11.33
N ASP A 72 -22.31 -19.56 -11.08
CA ASP A 72 -21.56 -18.58 -11.89
C ASP A 72 -20.74 -17.60 -11.03
N ILE A 73 -19.79 -18.15 -10.27
CA ILE A 73 -18.91 -17.41 -9.35
C ILE A 73 -18.04 -16.37 -10.10
N PHE A 74 -17.80 -16.58 -11.40
CA PHE A 74 -17.03 -15.68 -12.27
C PHE A 74 -17.88 -14.71 -13.09
N LEU A 75 -19.20 -14.69 -12.87
CA LEU A 75 -20.14 -13.77 -13.49
C LEU A 75 -20.08 -13.76 -15.03
N THR A 76 -19.78 -14.92 -15.62
CA THR A 76 -19.58 -15.09 -17.06
C THR A 76 -20.85 -14.90 -17.87
N SER A 77 -22.02 -15.15 -17.27
CA SER A 77 -23.33 -14.96 -17.88
C SER A 77 -23.82 -13.49 -17.85
N PHE A 78 -23.11 -12.61 -17.15
CA PHE A 78 -23.52 -11.22 -16.92
C PHE A 78 -22.78 -10.22 -17.79
N THR A 79 -23.46 -9.16 -18.20
CA THR A 79 -22.84 -8.02 -18.89
C THR A 79 -21.88 -7.27 -17.97
N LYS A 80 -20.96 -6.47 -18.54
CA LYS A 80 -20.01 -5.66 -17.77
C LYS A 80 -20.68 -4.76 -16.73
N GLN A 81 -21.80 -4.15 -17.11
CA GLN A 81 -22.58 -3.31 -16.21
C GLN A 81 -23.22 -4.11 -15.07
N GLN A 82 -23.74 -5.31 -15.36
CA GLN A 82 -24.30 -6.20 -14.35
C GLN A 82 -23.22 -6.73 -13.40
N GLN A 83 -22.06 -7.13 -13.93
CA GLN A 83 -20.89 -7.54 -13.13
C GLN A 83 -20.52 -6.44 -12.12
N ALA A 84 -20.40 -5.19 -12.58
CA ALA A 84 -20.09 -4.07 -11.72
C ALA A 84 -21.16 -3.85 -10.62
N LYS A 85 -22.45 -4.04 -10.94
CA LYS A 85 -23.54 -3.95 -9.94
C LYS A 85 -23.44 -5.05 -8.89
N ILE A 86 -23.15 -6.29 -9.29
CA ILE A 86 -22.99 -7.42 -8.36
C ILE A 86 -21.79 -7.19 -7.45
N ILE A 87 -20.67 -6.72 -7.99
CA ILE A 87 -19.50 -6.33 -7.17
C ILE A 87 -19.85 -5.19 -6.21
N GLY A 88 -20.65 -4.21 -6.65
CA GLY A 88 -21.12 -3.13 -5.79
C GLY A 88 -21.99 -3.65 -4.62
N ALA A 89 -22.88 -4.60 -4.90
CA ALA A 89 -23.70 -5.24 -3.86
C ALA A 89 -22.84 -6.02 -2.85
N PHE A 90 -21.82 -6.74 -3.33
CA PHE A 90 -20.83 -7.38 -2.46
C PHE A 90 -20.03 -6.36 -1.63
N ALA A 91 -19.67 -5.22 -2.21
CA ALA A 91 -18.99 -4.14 -1.51
C ALA A 91 -19.82 -3.59 -0.34
N SER A 92 -21.14 -3.46 -0.51
CA SER A 92 -22.08 -3.08 0.56
C SER A 92 -22.14 -4.14 1.66
N ALA A 93 -22.27 -5.41 1.29
CA ALA A 93 -22.33 -6.50 2.26
C ALA A 93 -21.01 -6.64 3.06
N LEU A 94 -19.87 -6.37 2.42
CA LEU A 94 -18.59 -6.25 3.10
C LEU A 94 -18.57 -5.05 4.06
N ARG A 95 -19.03 -3.89 3.62
CA ARG A 95 -19.06 -2.66 4.44
C ARG A 95 -19.88 -2.83 5.70
N GLU A 96 -21.01 -3.53 5.62
CA GLU A 96 -21.87 -3.87 6.77
C GLU A 96 -21.26 -4.95 7.67
N GLY A 97 -20.11 -5.53 7.30
CA GLY A 97 -19.43 -6.52 8.13
C GLY A 97 -20.07 -7.91 8.08
N ARG A 98 -21.01 -8.19 7.16
CA ARG A 98 -21.74 -9.48 7.09
C ARG A 98 -20.83 -10.71 6.99
N TYR A 99 -19.62 -10.54 6.46
CA TYR A 99 -18.62 -11.61 6.31
C TYR A 99 -17.34 -11.35 7.14
N SER A 100 -17.44 -10.55 8.20
CA SER A 100 -16.39 -10.24 9.16
C SER A 100 -16.79 -10.68 10.56
N ARG A 101 -15.82 -11.11 11.39
CA ARG A 101 -16.10 -11.49 12.78
C ARG A 101 -16.26 -10.22 13.63
N GLY A 102 -17.48 -9.97 14.10
CA GLY A 102 -17.73 -9.30 15.38
C GLY A 102 -17.53 -7.79 15.49
N ASN A 103 -17.67 -7.01 14.41
CA ASN A 103 -17.62 -5.54 14.52
C ASN A 103 -18.98 -4.91 14.26
N ALA A 104 -19.46 -4.12 15.23
CA ALA A 104 -20.65 -3.28 15.09
C ALA A 104 -20.41 -2.03 14.20
N THR A 105 -19.15 -1.78 13.82
CA THR A 105 -18.76 -0.64 13.00
C THR A 105 -18.59 -1.02 11.52
N PRO A 106 -19.09 -0.18 10.60
CA PRO A 106 -18.88 -0.40 9.16
C PRO A 106 -17.40 -0.48 8.79
N LEU A 107 -17.04 -1.37 7.87
CA LEU A 107 -15.66 -1.46 7.38
C LEU A 107 -15.30 -0.21 6.58
N ALA A 108 -14.10 0.31 6.84
CA ALA A 108 -13.52 1.42 6.09
C ALA A 108 -13.40 1.08 4.60
N THR A 109 -13.56 2.10 3.75
CA THR A 109 -13.52 2.01 2.28
C THR A 109 -12.27 1.31 1.77
N SER A 110 -11.12 1.59 2.39
CA SER A 110 -9.82 0.97 2.05
C SER A 110 -9.84 -0.55 2.21
N THR A 111 -10.48 -1.05 3.27
CA THR A 111 -10.60 -2.49 3.56
C THR A 111 -11.52 -3.18 2.56
N VAL A 112 -12.64 -2.54 2.23
CA VAL A 112 -13.58 -3.05 1.21
C VAL A 112 -12.89 -3.13 -0.15
N LYS A 113 -12.24 -2.04 -0.60
CA LYS A 113 -11.48 -2.00 -1.85
C LYS A 113 -10.38 -3.06 -1.92
N ASN A 114 -9.60 -3.23 -0.86
CA ASN A 114 -8.54 -4.24 -0.82
C ASN A 114 -9.11 -5.66 -0.96
N THR A 115 -10.22 -5.96 -0.28
CA THR A 115 -10.89 -7.26 -0.39
C THR A 115 -11.35 -7.52 -1.83
N ILE A 116 -11.99 -6.54 -2.47
CA ILE A 116 -12.43 -6.65 -3.87
C ILE A 116 -11.24 -6.81 -4.81
N ASN A 117 -10.14 -6.09 -4.59
CA ASN A 117 -8.92 -6.23 -5.41
C ASN A 117 -8.32 -7.65 -5.33
N TYR A 118 -8.41 -8.32 -4.17
CA TYR A 118 -7.99 -9.72 -4.05
C TYR A 118 -8.92 -10.69 -4.81
N VAL A 119 -10.23 -10.42 -4.83
CA VAL A 119 -11.18 -11.18 -5.65
C VAL A 119 -10.85 -10.98 -7.13
N VAL A 120 -10.65 -9.74 -7.57
CA VAL A 120 -10.26 -9.41 -8.95
C VAL A 120 -8.93 -10.03 -9.35
N ALA A 121 -7.96 -10.12 -8.42
CA ALA A 121 -6.71 -10.82 -8.68
C ALA A 121 -6.95 -12.31 -9.00
N THR A 122 -7.93 -12.92 -8.35
CA THR A 122 -8.34 -14.31 -8.61
C THR A 122 -9.07 -14.45 -9.95
N PHE A 123 -9.91 -13.48 -10.33
CA PHE A 123 -10.48 -13.44 -11.69
C PHE A 123 -9.38 -13.39 -12.75
N ARG A 124 -8.36 -12.54 -12.55
CA ARG A 124 -7.24 -12.39 -13.48
C ARG A 124 -6.35 -13.63 -13.57
N SER A 125 -6.12 -14.33 -12.47
CA SER A 125 -5.33 -15.58 -12.50
C SER A 125 -6.03 -16.68 -13.29
N GLU A 126 -7.37 -16.68 -13.29
CA GLU A 126 -8.21 -17.59 -14.08
C GLU A 126 -8.44 -17.08 -15.52
N GLY A 127 -7.71 -16.04 -15.96
CA GLY A 127 -7.83 -15.47 -17.30
C GLY A 127 -9.18 -14.78 -17.57
N ARG A 128 -9.96 -14.47 -16.52
CA ARG A 128 -11.26 -13.81 -16.65
C ARG A 128 -11.13 -12.30 -16.66
N SER A 129 -12.10 -11.67 -17.32
CA SER A 129 -12.17 -10.21 -17.41
C SER A 129 -12.48 -9.60 -16.03
N ASN A 130 -11.94 -8.41 -15.77
CA ASN A 130 -12.14 -7.73 -14.49
C ASN A 130 -13.60 -7.26 -14.33
N PRO A 131 -14.35 -7.73 -13.31
CA PRO A 131 -15.75 -7.35 -13.12
C PRO A 131 -15.93 -5.93 -12.56
N THR A 132 -14.86 -5.28 -12.08
CA THR A 132 -14.92 -3.86 -11.65
C THR A 132 -14.77 -2.89 -12.81
N ARG A 133 -14.42 -3.37 -14.01
CA ARG A 133 -14.11 -2.50 -15.15
C ARG A 133 -15.26 -2.48 -16.14
N ASP A 134 -15.46 -1.31 -16.74
CA ASP A 134 -16.35 -1.14 -17.89
C ASP A 134 -15.67 -1.62 -19.18
N GLU A 135 -16.34 -1.36 -20.30
CA GLU A 135 -15.89 -1.74 -21.65
C GLU A 135 -14.60 -1.00 -22.05
N ASP A 136 -14.41 0.22 -21.54
CA ASP A 136 -13.21 1.05 -21.78
C ASP A 136 -12.04 0.67 -20.86
N GLY A 137 -12.21 -0.32 -19.99
CA GLY A 137 -11.19 -0.73 -19.02
C GLY A 137 -11.04 0.23 -17.84
N GLN A 138 -11.91 1.23 -17.70
CA GLN A 138 -11.97 2.15 -16.58
C GLN A 138 -12.76 1.55 -15.42
N LEU A 139 -12.62 2.12 -14.22
CA LEU A 139 -13.42 1.67 -13.08
C LEU A 139 -14.88 2.06 -13.35
N ALA A 140 -15.79 1.08 -13.31
CA ALA A 140 -17.20 1.31 -13.58
C ALA A 140 -17.74 2.47 -12.73
N TRP A 141 -18.38 3.44 -13.38
CA TRP A 141 -18.84 4.69 -12.76
C TRP A 141 -19.62 4.49 -11.46
N ILE A 142 -20.48 3.47 -11.42
CA ILE A 142 -21.29 3.12 -10.23
C ILE A 142 -20.44 2.74 -9.02
N LEU A 143 -19.33 2.02 -9.23
CA LEU A 143 -18.39 1.63 -8.17
C LEU A 143 -17.59 2.84 -7.71
N SER A 144 -17.17 3.71 -8.64
CA SER A 144 -16.52 4.97 -8.31
C SER A 144 -17.38 5.80 -7.37
N ARG A 145 -18.65 6.02 -7.73
CA ARG A 145 -19.62 6.78 -6.92
C ARG A 145 -19.84 6.15 -5.54
N GLN A 146 -20.00 4.83 -5.49
CA GLN A 146 -20.17 4.08 -4.24
C GLN A 146 -18.96 4.25 -3.31
N TYR A 147 -17.74 4.15 -3.84
CA TYR A 147 -16.54 4.34 -3.04
C TYR A 147 -16.36 5.78 -2.55
N CYS A 148 -16.77 6.78 -3.33
CA CYS A 148 -16.79 8.16 -2.87
C CYS A 148 -17.78 8.34 -1.72
N ALA A 149 -18.97 7.76 -1.81
CA ALA A 149 -19.94 7.79 -0.72
C ALA A 149 -19.39 7.15 0.56
N TYR A 150 -18.73 6.00 0.45
CA TYR A 150 -18.10 5.33 1.59
C TYR A 150 -17.01 6.20 2.23
N LYS A 151 -16.14 6.81 1.41
CA LYS A 151 -15.08 7.69 1.91
C LYS A 151 -15.65 8.89 2.66
N ASN A 152 -16.75 9.46 2.21
CA ASN A 152 -17.39 10.61 2.86
C ASN A 152 -18.01 10.25 4.23
N SER A 153 -18.46 8.99 4.40
CA SER A 153 -19.02 8.50 5.66
C SER A 153 -17.98 7.91 6.62
N ASP A 154 -16.78 7.56 6.14
CA ASP A 154 -15.70 7.10 7.00
C ASP A 154 -15.21 8.26 7.88
N PRO A 155 -14.93 8.03 9.18
CA PRO A 155 -14.42 9.09 10.06
C PRO A 155 -13.13 9.67 9.46
N LYS A 156 -13.08 11.01 9.36
CA LYS A 156 -11.92 11.72 8.83
C LYS A 156 -10.71 11.37 9.70
N GLU A 157 -9.69 10.80 9.07
CA GLU A 157 -8.42 10.57 9.73
C GLU A 157 -7.79 11.93 10.07
N ASN A 158 -7.39 12.14 11.33
CA ASN A 158 -6.71 13.36 11.75
C ASN A 158 -5.34 13.42 11.04
N GLN A 159 -5.27 14.21 9.97
CA GLN A 159 -4.07 14.37 9.16
C GLN A 159 -3.04 15.24 9.88
N GLU A 160 -1.97 14.62 10.39
CA GLU A 160 -0.82 15.35 10.92
C GLU A 160 0.07 15.86 9.78
N LYS A 161 0.01 17.18 9.54
CA LYS A 161 0.52 17.91 8.36
C LYS A 161 2.05 17.92 8.09
N ALA A 162 2.88 17.10 8.75
CA ALA A 162 4.32 17.42 8.87
C ALA A 162 5.33 16.51 8.14
N ILE A 163 4.93 15.38 7.54
CA ILE A 163 5.90 14.44 6.94
C ILE A 163 6.34 14.78 5.50
N PRO A 164 5.49 15.30 4.58
CA PRO A 164 5.88 15.41 3.17
C PRO A 164 6.95 16.46 2.88
N ALA A 165 6.93 17.61 3.57
CA ALA A 165 7.71 18.78 3.18
C ALA A 165 9.24 18.60 3.34
N TRP A 166 9.71 18.02 4.45
CA TRP A 166 11.14 17.74 4.60
C TRP A 166 11.61 16.60 3.69
N ALA A 167 10.76 15.62 3.42
CA ALA A 167 11.10 14.48 2.57
C ALA A 167 11.40 14.92 1.13
N PHE A 168 10.73 15.98 0.67
CA PHE A 168 10.99 16.65 -0.60
C PHE A 168 12.43 17.19 -0.68
N PHE A 169 12.88 17.98 0.32
CA PHE A 169 14.24 18.55 0.34
C PHE A 169 15.36 17.52 0.33
N PHE A 170 15.11 16.33 0.86
CA PHE A 170 16.10 15.26 0.92
C PHE A 170 15.91 14.20 -0.19
N ALA A 171 15.06 14.48 -1.19
CA ALA A 171 14.71 13.57 -2.29
C ALA A 171 14.46 12.13 -1.81
N CYS A 172 13.79 12.00 -0.66
CA CYS A 172 13.63 10.72 0.00
C CYS A 172 12.49 9.93 -0.64
N ARG A 173 12.75 8.65 -0.98
CA ARG A 173 11.68 7.71 -1.36
C ARG A 173 10.83 7.39 -0.12
N SER A 174 9.50 7.29 -0.29
CA SER A 174 8.52 7.05 0.79
C SER A 174 8.86 5.87 1.70
N CYS A 175 9.46 4.80 1.16
CA CYS A 175 9.90 3.64 1.93
C CYS A 175 11.04 3.90 2.92
N LYS A 176 11.71 5.06 2.86
CA LYS A 176 12.77 5.45 3.80
C LYS A 176 12.22 6.09 5.07
N TYR A 177 11.00 6.64 5.05
CA TYR A 177 10.48 7.45 6.15
C TYR A 177 9.04 7.16 6.54
N LEU A 178 8.35 6.23 5.86
CA LEU A 178 6.99 5.80 6.21
C LEU A 178 6.97 4.30 6.53
N LYS A 179 6.02 3.90 7.38
CA LYS A 179 5.76 2.48 7.64
C LYS A 179 5.21 1.82 6.38
N VAL A 180 5.78 0.67 6.06
CA VAL A 180 5.41 -0.17 4.91
C VAL A 180 5.00 -1.55 5.41
N SER A 181 4.09 -2.20 4.68
CA SER A 181 3.74 -3.59 4.95
C SER A 181 4.97 -4.48 4.71
N LYS A 182 5.34 -5.28 5.72
CA LYS A 182 6.54 -6.16 5.80
C LYS A 182 7.88 -5.43 5.73
N PRO A 183 8.41 -4.97 6.88
CA PRO A 183 9.69 -4.28 6.95
C PRO A 183 10.90 -5.20 6.65
N ASP A 184 10.81 -6.51 6.96
CA ASP A 184 11.94 -7.45 6.85
C ASP A 184 12.30 -7.83 5.40
N ASP A 185 11.34 -7.74 4.48
CA ASP A 185 11.56 -8.07 3.06
C ASP A 185 12.22 -6.94 2.26
N LYS A 186 12.48 -5.78 2.89
CA LYS A 186 13.00 -4.60 2.19
C LYS A 186 14.45 -4.30 2.53
N ARG A 187 15.27 -4.20 1.48
CA ARG A 187 16.68 -3.74 1.53
C ARG A 187 16.89 -2.34 2.15
N THR A 188 15.83 -1.54 2.34
CA THR A 188 15.93 -0.13 2.79
C THR A 188 15.45 0.00 4.22
N LYS A 189 16.33 0.38 5.15
CA LYS A 189 15.98 0.57 6.57
C LYS A 189 15.26 1.90 6.79
N LEU A 190 14.24 1.88 7.65
CA LEU A 190 13.47 3.06 8.05
C LEU A 190 14.36 4.07 8.78
N LEU A 191 14.17 5.36 8.50
CA LEU A 191 14.91 6.45 9.11
C LEU A 191 14.46 6.64 10.56
N THR A 192 15.43 6.79 11.46
CA THR A 192 15.21 6.92 12.91
C THR A 192 15.89 8.18 13.42
N LEU A 193 15.54 8.63 14.64
CA LEU A 193 16.11 9.86 15.21
C LEU A 193 17.65 9.87 15.21
N LYS A 194 18.32 8.74 15.46
CA LYS A 194 19.80 8.64 15.42
C LYS A 194 20.43 8.92 14.05
N ASN A 195 19.65 8.93 12.98
CA ASN A 195 20.15 9.19 11.64
C ASN A 195 20.22 10.68 11.31
N ILE A 196 19.56 11.52 12.11
CA ILE A 196 19.55 12.97 11.96
C ILE A 196 20.72 13.52 12.76
N ASN A 197 21.36 14.59 12.32
CA ASN A 197 22.35 15.32 13.10
C ASN A 197 22.23 16.81 12.76
N PHE A 198 22.24 17.67 13.78
CA PHE A 198 22.25 19.12 13.59
C PHE A 198 23.66 19.65 13.83
N TYR A 199 24.11 20.57 13.00
CA TYR A 199 25.43 21.18 13.12
C TYR A 199 25.31 22.68 13.36
N LYS A 200 25.99 23.18 14.39
CA LYS A 200 26.16 24.62 14.65
C LYS A 200 27.64 24.93 14.75
N ASN A 201 28.15 25.80 13.88
CA ASN A 201 29.55 26.19 13.81
C ASN A 201 30.51 24.97 13.82
N GLY A 202 30.18 23.93 13.06
CA GLY A 202 30.97 22.70 12.97
C GLY A 202 30.77 21.70 14.12
N THR A 203 30.00 22.02 15.15
CA THR A 203 29.74 21.13 16.29
C THR A 203 28.38 20.45 16.17
N VAL A 204 28.31 19.14 16.47
CA VAL A 204 27.05 18.37 16.50
C VAL A 204 26.23 18.74 17.74
N LEU A 205 24.97 19.10 17.54
CA LEU A 205 24.03 19.33 18.63
C LEU A 205 23.35 18.03 19.07
N ASN A 206 23.19 17.84 20.38
CA ASN A 206 22.48 16.70 20.93
C ASN A 206 20.97 16.81 20.64
N HIS A 207 20.32 15.71 20.25
CA HIS A 207 18.86 15.66 20.05
C HIS A 207 18.04 15.83 21.32
N SER A 208 18.68 15.69 22.49
CA SER A 208 18.07 15.95 23.80
C SER A 208 18.07 17.45 24.14
N SER A 209 18.70 18.28 23.31
CA SER A 209 18.71 19.74 23.48
C SER A 209 17.35 20.35 23.17
N ASP A 210 17.08 21.51 23.77
CA ASP A 210 15.86 22.28 23.53
C ASP A 210 15.64 22.57 22.03
N ARG A 211 14.38 22.56 21.60
CA ARG A 211 13.94 22.87 20.23
C ARG A 211 14.52 24.18 19.73
N ASN A 212 14.53 25.20 20.60
CA ASN A 212 15.04 26.53 20.24
C ASN A 212 16.52 26.46 19.85
N LEU A 213 17.31 25.65 20.56
CA LEU A 213 18.72 25.46 20.23
C LEU A 213 18.89 24.74 18.88
N LEU A 214 18.11 23.68 18.63
CA LEU A 214 18.16 22.94 17.37
C LEU A 214 17.77 23.81 16.16
N GLN A 215 16.80 24.72 16.32
CA GLN A 215 16.38 25.65 15.26
C GLN A 215 17.46 26.69 14.89
N THR A 216 18.48 26.88 15.75
CA THR A 216 19.63 27.76 15.47
C THR A 216 20.79 27.07 14.75
N ALA A 217 20.69 25.78 14.44
CA ALA A 217 21.72 25.05 13.71
C ALA A 217 21.93 25.64 12.29
N ASN A 218 23.18 25.62 11.81
CA ASN A 218 23.50 26.07 10.45
C ASN A 218 23.03 25.05 9.40
N SER A 219 23.05 23.75 9.74
CA SER A 219 22.64 22.67 8.83
C SER A 219 22.10 21.46 9.59
N VAL A 220 21.41 20.60 8.84
CA VAL A 220 20.94 19.29 9.30
C VAL A 220 21.36 18.23 8.29
N SER A 221 21.93 17.14 8.78
CA SER A 221 22.40 16.01 7.98
C SER A 221 21.62 14.76 8.30
N ILE A 222 21.40 13.94 7.27
CA ILE A 222 20.71 12.66 7.37
C ILE A 222 21.63 11.57 6.82
N THR A 223 21.99 10.61 7.67
CA THR A 223 22.81 9.46 7.28
C THR A 223 21.94 8.24 6.99
N PHE A 224 21.94 7.77 5.74
CA PHE A 224 21.19 6.61 5.29
C PHE A 224 22.02 5.33 5.42
N LYS A 225 21.55 4.36 6.21
CA LYS A 225 22.33 3.14 6.53
C LYS A 225 22.50 2.18 5.36
N THR A 226 21.56 2.10 4.41
CA THR A 226 21.64 1.19 3.24
C THR A 226 20.67 1.63 2.14
N GLN A 227 21.12 1.72 0.89
CA GLN A 227 20.27 1.94 -0.29
C GLN A 227 20.21 0.71 -1.19
N LYS A 228 19.24 0.64 -2.12
CA LYS A 228 19.04 -0.47 -3.07
C LYS A 228 20.26 -0.78 -3.95
N ASN A 229 21.22 0.15 -4.04
CA ASN A 229 22.39 0.07 -4.93
C ASN A 229 23.66 -0.40 -4.19
N GLU A 230 23.54 -1.06 -3.04
CA GLU A 230 24.65 -1.59 -2.22
C GLU A 230 25.66 -0.54 -1.68
N ARG A 231 25.53 0.74 -2.06
CA ARG A 231 26.25 1.85 -1.43
C ARG A 231 25.80 2.01 0.03
N LYS A 232 26.77 1.88 0.94
CA LYS A 232 26.62 2.08 2.39
C LYS A 232 26.85 3.55 2.76
N PHE A 233 26.07 4.08 3.70
CA PHE A 233 26.31 5.36 4.40
C PHE A 233 26.34 6.63 3.56
N ASP A 234 25.33 6.84 2.71
CA ASP A 234 25.15 8.14 2.06
C ASP A 234 24.63 9.16 3.08
N THR A 235 25.32 10.28 3.25
CA THR A 235 24.91 11.37 4.16
C THR A 235 24.58 12.59 3.33
N ILE A 236 23.32 13.02 3.40
CA ILE A 236 22.87 14.24 2.74
C ILE A 236 22.76 15.34 3.79
N THR A 237 23.32 16.51 3.50
CA THR A 237 23.25 17.68 4.37
C THR A 237 22.44 18.78 3.69
N GLN A 238 21.49 19.36 4.41
CA GLN A 238 20.75 20.55 3.98
C GLN A 238 21.03 21.72 4.90
N TRP A 239 21.22 22.89 4.30
CA TRP A 239 21.53 24.12 5.02
C TRP A 239 20.25 24.82 5.49
N ARG A 240 20.36 25.59 6.57
CA ARG A 240 19.30 26.46 7.06
C ARG A 240 18.96 27.48 5.98
N THR A 241 17.68 27.65 5.69
CA THR A 241 17.18 28.71 4.81
C THR A 241 16.51 29.81 5.64
N HIS A 242 16.20 30.93 4.99
CA HIS A 242 15.53 32.06 5.63
C HIS A 242 14.01 31.84 5.74
N ASP A 243 13.49 30.82 5.04
CA ASP A 243 12.05 30.53 5.01
C ASP A 243 11.53 30.12 6.40
N PRO A 244 10.41 30.72 6.87
CA PRO A 244 9.85 30.39 8.18
C PRO A 244 9.26 28.98 8.25
N ILE A 245 8.76 28.42 7.14
CA ILE A 245 7.97 27.18 7.07
C ILE A 245 8.77 26.06 6.40
N LEU A 246 9.42 26.34 5.28
CA LEU A 246 10.13 25.39 4.43
C LEU A 246 11.61 25.25 4.76
N CYS A 247 12.09 25.86 5.85
CA CYS A 247 13.47 25.68 6.28
C CYS A 247 13.74 24.23 6.75
N PRO A 248 14.70 23.51 6.13
CA PRO A 248 15.00 22.11 6.50
C PRO A 248 15.36 21.94 7.97
N VAL A 249 16.20 22.84 8.52
CA VAL A 249 16.60 22.82 9.93
C VAL A 249 15.41 22.99 10.87
N LYS A 250 14.53 23.96 10.62
CA LYS A 250 13.34 24.20 11.45
C LYS A 250 12.37 23.03 11.42
N GLN A 251 12.11 22.46 10.23
CA GLN A 251 11.23 21.30 10.09
C GLN A 251 11.76 20.09 10.86
N TRP A 252 13.05 19.77 10.69
CA TRP A 252 13.66 18.67 11.41
C TRP A 252 13.72 18.90 12.92
N ALA A 253 14.02 20.12 13.38
CA ALA A 253 14.03 20.44 14.80
C ALA A 253 12.65 20.20 15.42
N ASN A 254 11.58 20.59 14.72
CA ASN A 254 10.20 20.37 15.17
C ASN A 254 9.87 18.86 15.26
N ILE A 255 10.23 18.08 14.24
CA ILE A 255 9.97 16.63 14.21
C ILE A 255 10.75 15.89 15.30
N VAL A 256 12.06 16.15 15.41
CA VAL A 256 12.92 15.50 16.39
C VAL A 256 12.47 15.83 17.82
N THR A 257 12.16 17.10 18.09
CA THR A 257 11.64 17.49 19.41
C THR A 257 10.28 16.83 19.70
N ARG A 258 9.36 16.86 18.73
CA ARG A 258 8.02 16.27 18.88
C ARG A 258 8.11 14.79 19.21
N ILE A 259 8.88 14.02 18.44
CA ILE A 259 9.01 12.58 18.69
C ILE A 259 9.72 12.32 20.02
N SER A 260 10.73 13.13 20.37
CA SER A 260 11.46 12.98 21.63
C SER A 260 10.60 13.30 22.86
N SER A 261 9.53 14.11 22.72
CA SER A 261 8.57 14.37 23.81
C SER A 261 7.61 13.20 24.10
N TYR A 262 7.53 12.19 23.23
CA TYR A 262 6.63 11.07 23.46
C TYR A 262 7.18 10.10 24.50
N ARG A 263 6.30 9.62 25.40
CA ARG A 263 6.66 8.63 26.42
C ARG A 263 7.11 7.34 25.74
N GLY A 264 8.32 6.88 26.04
CA GLY A 264 8.91 5.66 25.45
C GLY A 264 9.65 5.88 24.12
N ALA A 265 9.77 7.13 23.64
CA ALA A 265 10.63 7.42 22.49
C ALA A 265 12.12 7.23 22.82
N THR A 266 12.88 6.72 21.86
CA THR A 266 14.32 6.51 21.97
C THR A 266 15.00 7.02 20.70
N LYS A 267 16.35 7.07 20.67
CA LYS A 267 17.10 7.40 19.45
C LYS A 267 16.83 6.44 18.28
N ASN A 268 16.29 5.25 18.55
CA ASN A 268 15.90 4.27 17.53
C ASN A 268 14.46 4.45 17.04
N THR A 269 13.69 5.38 17.61
CA THR A 269 12.32 5.64 17.19
C THR A 269 12.29 6.17 15.74
N PRO A 270 11.44 5.60 14.87
CA PRO A 270 11.31 6.06 13.49
C PRO A 270 10.76 7.49 13.38
N VAL A 271 11.18 8.19 12.33
CA VAL A 271 10.73 9.58 12.07
C VAL A 271 9.25 9.68 11.68
N SER A 272 8.62 8.57 11.26
CA SER A 272 7.17 8.47 11.02
C SER A 272 6.33 8.37 12.30
N THR A 273 6.96 8.32 13.47
CA THR A 273 6.24 8.05 14.72
C THR A 273 5.37 9.24 15.13
N VAL A 274 4.13 8.92 15.53
CA VAL A 274 3.09 9.83 15.99
C VAL A 274 2.45 9.29 17.26
N TRP A 275 1.82 10.18 18.03
CA TRP A 275 1.08 9.80 19.24
C TRP A 275 -0.41 9.73 18.92
N ARG A 276 -0.97 8.53 18.83
CA ARG A 276 -2.40 8.30 18.52
C ARG A 276 -2.99 7.30 19.51
N TYR A 277 -4.23 7.52 19.94
CA TYR A 277 -4.97 6.62 20.85
C TYR A 277 -4.14 6.18 22.09
N ASN A 278 -3.46 7.14 22.73
CA ASN A 278 -2.61 6.94 23.91
C ASN A 278 -1.46 5.93 23.72
N HIS A 279 -0.99 5.72 22.49
CA HIS A 279 0.18 4.90 22.20
C HIS A 279 1.03 5.46 21.04
N LEU A 280 2.25 4.94 20.92
CA LEU A 280 3.13 5.23 19.78
C LEU A 280 2.64 4.46 18.55
N ASP A 281 2.33 5.19 17.49
CA ASP A 281 1.96 4.63 16.19
C ASP A 281 2.85 5.24 15.09
N GLN A 282 2.80 4.72 13.87
CA GLN A 282 3.61 5.18 12.75
C GLN A 282 2.77 5.47 11.53
N ILE A 283 3.01 6.65 10.94
CA ILE A 283 2.39 7.03 9.69
C ILE A 283 2.85 6.08 8.57
N THR A 284 1.88 5.59 7.82
CA THR A 284 2.00 4.65 6.71
C THR A 284 2.04 5.37 5.37
N THR A 285 2.52 4.66 4.35
CA THR A 285 2.51 5.20 2.97
C THR A 285 1.09 5.48 2.45
N ALA A 286 0.11 4.67 2.86
CA ALA A 286 -1.27 4.81 2.40
C ALA A 286 -1.93 6.10 2.91
N GLU A 287 -1.69 6.46 4.18
CA GLU A 287 -2.22 7.67 4.81
C GLU A 287 -1.67 8.94 4.13
N VAL A 288 -0.35 8.96 3.83
CA VAL A 288 0.29 10.09 3.14
C VAL A 288 -0.21 10.25 1.70
N ILE A 289 -0.32 9.15 0.94
CA ILE A 289 -0.85 9.20 -0.44
C ILE A 289 -2.28 9.75 -0.42
N THR A 290 -3.12 9.29 0.50
CA THR A 290 -4.50 9.74 0.63
C THR A 290 -4.56 11.23 0.97
N THR A 291 -3.71 11.68 1.89
CA THR A 291 -3.60 13.10 2.29
C THR A 291 -3.18 13.99 1.11
N LEU A 292 -2.17 13.58 0.35
CA LEU A 292 -1.72 14.33 -0.83
C LEU A 292 -2.79 14.40 -1.91
N GLN A 293 -3.48 13.28 -2.18
CA GLN A 293 -4.59 13.24 -3.13
C GLN A 293 -5.76 14.13 -2.68
N ASP A 294 -6.05 14.19 -1.38
CA ASP A 294 -7.10 15.05 -0.84
C ASP A 294 -6.72 16.53 -0.88
N ALA A 295 -5.45 16.86 -0.64
CA ALA A 295 -4.93 18.21 -0.82
C ALA A 295 -5.07 18.67 -2.28
N VAL A 296 -4.59 17.88 -3.25
CA VAL A 296 -4.72 18.21 -4.69
C VAL A 296 -6.19 18.42 -5.08
N LYS A 297 -7.10 17.55 -4.62
CA LYS A 297 -8.54 17.72 -4.87
C LYS A 297 -9.14 18.96 -4.23
N ALA A 298 -8.66 19.37 -3.06
CA ALA A 298 -9.15 20.56 -2.37
C ALA A 298 -8.67 21.86 -3.03
N TYR A 299 -7.51 21.86 -3.68
CA TYR A 299 -6.98 23.01 -4.43
C TYR A 299 -7.46 23.08 -5.88
N GLY A 300 -8.10 22.02 -6.41
CA GLY A 300 -8.61 21.98 -7.78
C GLY A 300 -7.54 21.56 -8.79
N GLU A 301 -7.94 20.85 -9.85
CA GLU A 301 -7.04 20.43 -10.94
C GLU A 301 -6.73 21.61 -11.89
N ASP A 302 -7.50 22.70 -11.78
CA ASP A 302 -7.46 23.87 -12.68
C ASP A 302 -6.60 25.05 -12.16
N ASP A 303 -6.11 24.98 -10.91
CA ASP A 303 -5.33 26.06 -10.26
C ASP A 303 -3.86 25.65 -9.95
N LEU A 304 -3.34 24.61 -10.63
CA LEU A 304 -1.95 24.15 -10.54
C LEU A 304 -1.16 24.33 -11.84
#